data_AF-A0A816E950-F1
#
_entry.id   AF-A0A816E950-F1
#
_cell.length_a   1.000
_cell.length_b   1.000
_cell.length_c   1.000
_cell.angle_alpha   90.00
_cell.angle_beta   90.00
_cell.angle_gamma   90.00
#
_symmetry.space_group_name_H-M   'P 1'
#
loop_
_entity.id
_entity.type
_entity.pdbx_description
1 polymer ?
#
loop_
_entity_poly.entity_id
_entity_poly.type
_entity_poly.pdbx_seq_one_letter_code
_entity_poly.pdbx_strand_id
1 'polypeptide(L)'
;MIHEELGRIPIELIVSSWGGTPIELWMPPQPLHDCEANSEYNRDKYTCTFSKLIQSWREIWHERTNTITHIQFPFGFVQVNFVYFILIHLRTKHDVAYRLSRSGLAIAYNRSIEFQGPILSNINVSSDRERIYITYTAVQDITFRNLNGFQICCQGEICATNDDAWLPLSISDKSHLTIILRIRNACTGKSIYGMKHYSPASAFFKVDIST
;
A
#
# COMPACT_ATOMS: atom_id res chain seq x y z
N MET A 1 -13.54 10.61 13.65
CA MET A 1 -13.65 11.32 12.34
C MET A 1 -12.95 12.66 12.51
N ILE A 2 -12.17 13.17 11.55
CA ILE A 2 -11.27 14.33 11.72
C ILE A 2 -11.97 15.53 12.41
N HIS A 3 -13.20 15.84 12.02
CA HIS A 3 -13.99 16.93 12.61
C HIS A 3 -14.10 16.83 14.14
N GLU A 4 -14.48 15.66 14.65
CA GLU A 4 -14.62 15.43 16.10
C GLU A 4 -13.26 15.47 16.81
N GLU A 5 -12.22 14.89 16.21
CA GLU A 5 -10.86 14.83 16.77
C GLU A 5 -10.18 16.20 16.89
N LEU A 6 -10.66 17.18 16.12
CA LEU A 6 -10.19 18.56 16.13
C LEU A 6 -11.11 19.49 16.91
N GLY A 7 -12.05 18.97 17.70
CA GLY A 7 -12.94 19.81 18.51
C GLY A 7 -14.06 20.47 17.70
N ARG A 8 -14.58 19.75 16.70
CA ARG A 8 -15.67 20.17 15.81
C ARG A 8 -15.34 21.38 14.93
N ILE A 9 -14.08 21.52 14.54
CA ILE A 9 -13.66 22.49 13.52
C ILE A 9 -14.29 22.09 12.16
N PRO A 10 -14.93 23.01 11.43
CA PRO A 10 -15.44 22.74 10.09
C PRO A 10 -14.33 22.27 9.15
N ILE A 11 -14.62 21.26 8.33
CA ILE A 11 -13.69 20.73 7.34
C ILE A 11 -14.31 20.92 5.97
N GLU A 12 -13.61 21.62 5.10
CA GLU A 12 -13.96 21.75 3.69
C GLU A 12 -13.27 20.65 2.88
N LEU A 13 -13.98 20.10 1.90
CA LEU A 13 -13.47 19.08 0.99
C LEU A 13 -13.50 19.62 -0.44
N ILE A 14 -12.32 19.71 -1.07
CA ILE A 14 -12.19 20.01 -2.49
C ILE A 14 -12.09 18.68 -3.24
N VAL A 15 -13.11 18.36 -4.04
CA VAL A 15 -13.16 17.11 -4.82
C VAL A 15 -12.86 17.41 -6.29
N SER A 16 -11.72 16.91 -6.77
CA SER A 16 -11.33 16.96 -8.20
C SER A 16 -10.97 15.56 -8.68
N SER A 17 -11.96 14.66 -8.70
CA SER A 17 -11.78 13.25 -9.07
C SER A 17 -12.60 12.87 -10.30
N TRP A 18 -11.96 12.27 -11.31
CA TRP A 18 -12.62 11.68 -12.48
C TRP A 18 -12.20 10.22 -12.65
N GLY A 19 -13.18 9.34 -12.88
CA GLY A 19 -12.94 7.90 -13.04
C GLY A 19 -12.43 7.55 -14.44
N GLY A 20 -11.52 6.58 -14.54
CA GLY A 20 -11.04 6.05 -15.83
C GLY A 20 -10.09 6.97 -16.59
N THR A 21 -9.67 8.10 -16.01
CA THR A 21 -8.69 8.99 -16.62
C THR A 21 -7.27 8.46 -16.43
N PRO A 22 -6.47 8.30 -17.49
CA PRO A 22 -5.07 7.91 -17.38
C PRO A 22 -4.24 9.05 -16.72
N ILE A 23 -3.11 8.71 -16.10
CA ILE A 23 -2.31 9.66 -15.28
C ILE A 23 -1.77 10.83 -16.12
N GLU A 24 -1.54 10.58 -17.40
CA GLU A 24 -1.04 11.47 -18.44
C GLU A 24 -1.95 12.69 -18.61
N LEU A 25 -3.27 12.54 -18.44
CA LEU A 25 -4.23 13.67 -18.51
C LEU A 25 -4.11 14.63 -17.31
N TRP A 26 -3.54 14.18 -16.20
CA TRP A 26 -3.37 14.97 -14.98
C TRP A 26 -1.97 15.58 -14.87
N MET A 27 -1.07 15.23 -15.79
CA MET A 27 0.30 15.67 -15.76
C MET A 27 0.53 16.97 -16.53
N PRO A 28 1.40 17.86 -16.04
CA PRO A 28 1.88 18.96 -16.85
C PRO A 28 2.72 18.44 -18.04
N PRO A 29 2.72 19.14 -19.19
CA PRO A 29 3.33 18.65 -20.43
C PRO A 29 4.83 18.33 -20.33
N GLN A 30 5.61 19.13 -19.60
CA GLN A 30 7.06 18.92 -19.45
C GLN A 30 7.39 17.66 -18.65
N PRO A 31 6.91 17.48 -17.40
CA PRO A 31 7.03 16.23 -16.66
C PRO A 31 6.59 14.98 -17.44
N LEU A 32 5.54 15.10 -18.24
CA LEU A 32 5.04 13.99 -19.06
C LEU A 32 6.07 13.63 -20.12
N HIS A 33 6.56 14.61 -20.86
CA HIS A 33 7.64 14.43 -21.83
C HIS A 33 8.87 13.79 -21.17
N ASP A 34 9.34 14.32 -20.04
CA ASP A 34 10.55 13.83 -19.35
C ASP A 34 10.44 12.35 -18.95
N CYS A 35 9.25 11.91 -18.52
CA CYS A 35 9.02 10.52 -18.13
C CYS A 35 8.69 9.60 -19.33
N GLU A 36 8.25 10.14 -20.47
CA GLU A 36 7.80 9.36 -21.63
C GLU A 36 8.81 9.24 -22.77
N ALA A 37 9.84 10.10 -22.84
CA ALA A 37 10.74 10.34 -23.98
C ALA A 37 11.61 9.18 -24.53
N ASN A 38 11.34 7.91 -24.20
CA ASN A 38 11.91 6.74 -24.88
C ASN A 38 10.83 5.64 -24.97
N SER A 39 10.14 5.55 -26.10
CA SER A 39 8.90 4.80 -26.26
C SER A 39 9.11 3.37 -26.78
N GLU A 40 9.41 2.45 -25.87
CA GLU A 40 8.98 1.06 -26.02
C GLU A 40 8.22 0.66 -24.75
N TYR A 41 6.90 0.57 -24.93
CA TYR A 41 5.90 -0.19 -24.16
C TYR A 41 6.35 -0.72 -22.78
N ASN A 42 6.40 0.10 -21.72
CA ASN A 42 6.77 -0.41 -20.39
C ASN A 42 6.03 0.27 -19.23
N ARG A 43 5.49 -0.56 -18.32
CA ARG A 43 4.76 -0.18 -17.08
C ARG A 43 5.64 0.50 -16.03
N ASP A 44 6.92 0.67 -16.33
CA ASP A 44 7.97 1.08 -15.39
C ASP A 44 7.98 2.61 -15.17
N LYS A 45 7.16 3.35 -15.94
CA LYS A 45 7.09 4.83 -15.94
C LYS A 45 6.20 5.43 -14.86
N TYR A 46 5.29 4.66 -14.24
CA TYR A 46 4.36 5.18 -13.23
C TYR A 46 5.09 5.81 -12.04
N THR A 47 6.23 5.25 -11.64
CA THR A 47 7.04 5.80 -10.55
C THR A 47 7.57 7.19 -10.88
N CYS A 48 8.01 7.43 -12.12
CA CYS A 48 8.48 8.74 -12.59
C CYS A 48 7.32 9.74 -12.64
N THR A 49 6.26 9.38 -13.37
CA THR A 49 5.12 10.26 -13.62
C THR A 49 4.39 10.64 -12.34
N PHE A 50 4.17 9.68 -11.43
CA PHE A 50 3.54 9.92 -10.14
C PHE A 50 4.36 10.85 -9.24
N SER A 51 5.68 10.65 -9.17
CA SER A 51 6.57 11.49 -8.36
C SER A 51 6.58 12.93 -8.87
N LYS A 52 6.66 13.12 -10.20
CA LYS A 52 6.63 14.44 -10.82
C LYS A 52 5.27 15.12 -10.72
N LEU A 53 4.18 14.36 -10.76
CA LEU A 53 2.83 14.89 -10.52
C LEU A 53 2.71 15.51 -9.13
N ILE A 54 3.20 14.81 -8.10
CA ILE A 54 3.19 15.32 -6.71
C ILE A 54 4.00 16.60 -6.59
N GLN A 55 5.20 16.64 -7.20
CA GLN A 55 6.05 17.84 -7.20
C GLN A 55 5.35 19.03 -7.85
N SER A 56 4.75 18.83 -9.03
CA SER A 56 4.01 19.89 -9.71
C SER A 56 2.82 20.39 -8.91
N TRP A 57 2.05 19.48 -8.28
CA TRP A 57 0.96 19.88 -7.40
C TRP A 57 1.46 20.72 -6.22
N ARG A 58 2.57 20.32 -5.60
CA ARG A 58 3.21 21.09 -4.52
C ARG A 58 3.56 22.51 -4.95
N GLU A 59 4.20 22.66 -6.11
CA GLU A 59 4.57 23.96 -6.68
C GLU A 59 3.35 24.83 -6.97
N ILE A 60 2.34 24.28 -7.67
CA ILE A 60 1.13 25.02 -8.07
C ILE A 60 0.36 25.49 -6.83
N TRP A 61 0.16 24.64 -5.83
CA TRP A 61 -0.53 25.02 -4.61
C TRP A 61 0.26 26.06 -3.81
N HIS A 62 1.58 25.89 -3.70
CA HIS A 62 2.44 26.85 -3.02
C HIS A 62 2.38 28.24 -3.69
N GLU A 63 2.50 28.31 -5.00
CA GLU A 63 2.42 29.55 -5.77
C GLU A 63 1.03 30.19 -5.69
N ARG A 64 -0.03 29.44 -6.01
CA ARG A 64 -1.40 29.99 -6.12
C ARG A 64 -2.02 30.36 -4.78
N THR A 65 -1.50 29.83 -3.69
CA THR A 65 -1.91 30.24 -2.33
C THR A 65 -1.03 31.33 -1.75
N ASN A 66 -0.21 32.01 -2.58
CA ASN A 66 0.75 33.02 -2.12
C ASN A 66 1.62 32.52 -0.97
N THR A 67 2.18 31.32 -1.13
CA THR A 67 3.07 30.62 -0.18
C THR A 67 2.43 30.15 1.13
N ILE A 68 1.11 30.30 1.32
CA ILE A 68 0.40 29.80 2.52
C ILE A 68 0.53 28.27 2.63
N THR A 69 0.41 27.56 1.51
CA THR A 69 0.62 26.11 1.49
C THR A 69 2.12 25.81 1.46
N HIS A 70 2.65 25.10 2.44
CA HIS A 70 4.07 24.75 2.47
C HIS A 70 4.48 23.91 1.25
N ILE A 71 5.65 24.18 0.65
CA ILE A 71 6.10 23.49 -0.58
C ILE A 71 6.27 21.98 -0.39
N GLN A 72 6.50 21.51 0.84
CA GLN A 72 6.59 20.08 1.19
C GLN A 72 5.35 19.59 1.96
N PHE A 73 4.16 20.10 1.65
CA PHE A 73 2.95 19.67 2.36
C PHE A 73 2.71 18.15 2.20
N PRO A 74 2.14 17.47 3.22
CA PRO A 74 1.96 16.02 3.20
C PRO A 74 1.09 15.54 2.04
N PHE A 75 1.53 14.49 1.35
CA PHE A 75 0.77 13.86 0.27
C PHE A 75 0.43 12.41 0.63
N GLY A 76 -0.86 12.10 0.79
CA GLY A 76 -1.33 10.76 1.10
C GLY A 76 -1.88 10.06 -0.14
N PHE A 77 -1.43 8.83 -0.42
CA PHE A 77 -1.99 8.02 -1.49
C PHE A 77 -2.25 6.57 -1.06
N VAL A 78 -3.19 5.95 -1.76
CA VAL A 78 -3.60 4.57 -1.51
C VAL A 78 -3.48 3.81 -2.81
N GLN A 79 -2.64 2.79 -2.83
CA GLN A 79 -2.56 1.87 -3.94
C GLN A 79 -3.56 0.75 -3.71
N VAL A 80 -4.50 0.63 -4.64
CA VAL A 80 -5.51 -0.43 -4.68
C VAL A 80 -5.07 -1.47 -5.72
N ASN A 81 -5.04 -2.74 -5.32
CA ASN A 81 -4.79 -3.84 -6.23
C ASN A 81 -6.11 -4.55 -6.54
N PHE A 82 -6.50 -4.61 -7.81
CA PHE A 82 -7.70 -5.27 -8.29
C PHE A 82 -7.31 -6.45 -9.17
N VAL A 83 -7.85 -7.62 -8.86
CA VAL A 83 -7.57 -8.84 -9.64
C VAL A 83 -8.80 -9.35 -10.37
N TYR A 84 -9.97 -8.81 -10.04
CA TYR A 84 -11.17 -8.99 -10.83
C TYR A 84 -11.54 -7.66 -11.47
N PHE A 85 -11.33 -7.56 -12.78
CA PHE A 85 -11.57 -6.38 -13.63
C PHE A 85 -12.99 -5.80 -13.54
N ILE A 86 -13.96 -6.55 -12.98
CA ILE A 86 -15.38 -6.19 -12.97
C ILE A 86 -15.80 -5.40 -11.70
N LEU A 87 -15.02 -5.46 -10.61
CA LEU A 87 -15.35 -4.79 -9.34
C LEU A 87 -14.40 -3.63 -9.03
N ILE A 88 -14.39 -2.62 -9.90
CA ILE A 88 -13.65 -1.35 -9.72
C ILE A 88 -14.18 -0.50 -8.56
N HIS A 89 -15.39 -0.80 -8.06
CA HIS A 89 -16.01 -0.11 -6.94
C HIS A 89 -15.96 -0.97 -5.67
N LEU A 90 -14.86 -0.85 -4.92
CA LEU A 90 -14.66 -1.57 -3.65
C LEU A 90 -15.82 -1.35 -2.66
N ARG A 91 -16.21 -2.41 -1.94
CA ARG A 91 -17.15 -2.33 -0.80
C ARG A 91 -16.55 -1.57 0.38
N THR A 92 -15.23 -1.62 0.53
CA THR A 92 -14.48 -1.15 1.72
C THR A 92 -13.99 0.29 1.61
N LYS A 93 -14.67 1.16 0.83
CA LYS A 93 -14.29 2.59 0.70
C LYS A 93 -14.28 3.32 2.05
N HIS A 94 -15.16 2.94 2.98
CA HIS A 94 -15.19 3.48 4.34
C HIS A 94 -13.92 3.14 5.12
N ASP A 95 -13.45 1.89 5.06
CA ASP A 95 -12.20 1.47 5.71
C ASP A 95 -11.01 2.26 5.13
N VAL A 96 -11.01 2.49 3.82
CA VAL A 96 -9.97 3.28 3.15
C VAL A 96 -9.99 4.74 3.57
N ALA A 97 -11.16 5.38 3.55
CA ALA A 97 -11.31 6.77 3.97
C ALA A 97 -10.95 6.96 5.45
N TYR A 98 -11.37 6.04 6.31
CA TYR A 98 -11.06 6.08 7.74
C TYR A 98 -9.54 6.07 7.97
N ARG A 99 -8.82 5.16 7.31
CA ARG A 99 -7.36 5.07 7.43
C ARG A 99 -6.64 6.30 6.89
N LEU A 100 -7.05 6.80 5.72
CA LEU A 100 -6.50 8.03 5.15
C LEU A 100 -6.71 9.23 6.08
N SER A 101 -7.88 9.30 6.73
CA SER A 101 -8.22 10.36 7.68
C SER A 101 -7.34 10.33 8.92
N ARG A 102 -7.00 9.13 9.42
CA ARG A 102 -6.05 8.96 10.52
C ARG A 102 -4.63 9.37 10.12
N SER A 103 -4.21 9.11 8.89
CA SER A 103 -2.93 9.62 8.39
C SER A 103 -2.88 11.15 8.40
N GLY A 104 -3.96 11.82 8.00
CA GLY A 104 -4.06 13.27 8.09
C GLY A 104 -3.90 13.78 9.52
N LEU A 105 -4.60 13.18 10.48
CA LEU A 105 -4.50 13.54 11.90
C LEU A 105 -3.09 13.33 12.47
N ALA A 106 -2.44 12.21 12.13
CA ALA A 106 -1.11 11.92 12.62
C ALA A 106 -0.04 12.86 12.03
N ILE A 107 -0.10 13.12 10.72
CA ILE A 107 0.96 13.87 10.03
C ILE A 107 0.73 15.38 10.09
N ALA A 108 -0.47 15.87 9.78
CA ALA A 108 -0.74 17.31 9.72
C ALA A 108 -1.02 17.92 11.10
N TYR A 109 -1.55 17.14 12.04
CA TYR A 109 -1.94 17.61 13.38
C TYR A 109 -1.13 16.97 14.52
N ASN A 110 -0.06 16.24 14.19
CA ASN A 110 0.86 15.62 15.15
C ASN A 110 0.16 14.79 16.24
N ARG A 111 -0.94 14.10 15.87
CA ARG A 111 -1.66 13.23 16.81
C ARG A 111 -0.96 11.89 16.92
N SER A 112 -0.73 11.43 18.16
CA SER A 112 -0.17 10.10 18.43
C SER A 112 -1.23 9.02 18.24
N ILE A 113 -1.51 8.69 16.98
CA ILE A 113 -2.48 7.66 16.59
C ILE A 113 -1.87 6.74 15.55
N GLU A 114 -2.22 5.45 15.58
CA GLU A 114 -1.82 4.48 14.54
C GLU A 114 -2.47 4.79 13.20
N PHE A 115 -1.73 5.19 12.18
CA PHE A 115 -2.30 5.51 10.87
C PHE A 115 -1.76 4.60 9.75
N GLN A 116 -0.63 3.96 10.00
CA GLN A 116 -0.02 3.02 9.08
C GLN A 116 -0.62 1.63 9.27
N GLY A 117 -0.58 0.83 8.20
CA GLY A 117 -0.88 -0.59 8.33
C GLY A 117 0.29 -1.32 9.00
N PRO A 118 0.13 -2.61 9.36
CA PRO A 118 1.24 -3.41 9.86
C PRO A 118 2.39 -3.41 8.85
N ILE A 119 3.57 -2.96 9.28
CA ILE A 119 4.79 -2.97 8.45
C ILE A 119 5.53 -4.26 8.73
N LEU A 120 5.98 -4.94 7.67
CA LEU A 120 6.80 -6.13 7.81
C LEU A 120 8.12 -5.77 8.52
N SER A 121 8.39 -6.39 9.68
CA SER A 121 9.61 -6.16 10.44
C SER A 121 10.61 -7.31 10.25
N ASN A 122 10.15 -8.56 10.31
CA ASN A 122 11.03 -9.71 10.18
C ASN A 122 10.28 -10.95 9.66
N ILE A 123 10.99 -11.82 8.93
CA ILE A 123 10.52 -13.15 8.54
C ILE A 123 11.56 -14.17 8.99
N ASN A 124 11.14 -15.12 9.82
CA ASN A 124 11.97 -16.22 10.27
C ASN A 124 11.32 -17.56 9.93
N VAL A 125 12.14 -18.54 9.54
CA VAL A 125 11.71 -19.91 9.27
C VAL A 125 12.22 -20.80 10.38
N SER A 126 11.39 -21.70 10.89
CA SER A 126 11.81 -22.66 11.92
C SER A 126 12.92 -23.58 11.43
N SER A 127 13.74 -24.09 12.35
CA SER A 127 14.84 -25.01 12.03
C SER A 127 14.39 -26.29 11.32
N ASP A 128 13.19 -26.78 11.66
CA ASP A 128 12.53 -27.92 11.01
C ASP A 128 11.93 -27.59 9.62
N ARG A 129 11.92 -26.30 9.23
CA ARG A 129 11.31 -25.77 8.01
C ARG A 129 9.83 -26.16 7.85
N GLU A 130 9.11 -26.30 8.95
CA GLU A 130 7.67 -26.54 8.95
C GLU A 130 6.85 -25.27 9.21
N ARG A 131 7.46 -24.22 9.76
CA ARG A 131 6.76 -22.99 10.18
C ARG A 131 7.49 -21.74 9.73
N ILE A 132 6.71 -20.72 9.40
CA ILE A 132 7.19 -19.37 9.09
C ILE A 132 6.57 -18.41 10.10
N TYR A 133 7.43 -17.65 10.76
CA TYR A 133 7.09 -16.58 11.68
C TYR A 133 7.25 -15.25 10.95
N ILE A 134 6.16 -14.49 10.84
CA ILE A 134 6.18 -13.17 10.22
C ILE A 134 5.82 -12.16 11.29
N THR A 135 6.78 -11.29 11.62
CA THR A 135 6.62 -10.25 12.64
C THR A 135 6.39 -8.91 11.98
N TYR A 136 5.39 -8.18 12.47
CA TYR A 136 5.04 -6.85 12.02
C TYR A 136 5.32 -5.80 13.09
N THR A 137 5.32 -4.53 12.66
CA THR A 137 5.48 -3.34 13.50
C THR A 137 4.50 -2.25 13.05
N ALA A 138 4.58 -1.07 13.65
CA ALA A 138 3.75 0.12 13.41
C ALA A 138 2.27 0.03 13.85
N VAL A 139 1.87 -1.07 14.48
CA VAL A 139 0.53 -1.29 15.05
C VAL A 139 0.64 -2.00 16.41
N GLN A 140 -0.40 -1.87 17.25
CA GLN A 140 -0.49 -2.53 18.56
C GLN A 140 -0.87 -4.01 18.49
N ASP A 141 -1.73 -4.40 17.55
CA ASP A 141 -2.18 -5.79 17.35
C ASP A 141 -2.60 -6.03 15.91
N ILE A 142 -2.63 -7.29 15.49
CA ILE A 142 -3.05 -7.70 14.15
C ILE A 142 -4.30 -8.57 14.23
N THR A 143 -5.34 -8.14 13.53
CA THR A 143 -6.60 -8.87 13.41
C THR A 143 -6.77 -9.41 11.99
N PHE A 144 -7.17 -10.67 11.86
CA PHE A 144 -7.41 -11.31 10.56
C PHE A 144 -8.90 -11.50 10.32
N ARG A 145 -9.37 -11.03 9.15
CA ARG A 145 -10.73 -11.35 8.65
C ARG A 145 -10.75 -12.67 7.88
N ASN A 146 -9.60 -13.12 7.39
CA ASN A 146 -9.42 -14.38 6.67
C ASN A 146 -8.05 -14.98 7.03
N LEU A 147 -8.00 -16.29 7.25
CA LEU A 147 -6.77 -17.03 7.56
C LEU A 147 -6.01 -17.44 6.28
N ASN A 148 -6.64 -17.31 5.12
CA ASN A 148 -6.08 -17.62 3.82
C ASN A 148 -5.57 -16.35 3.12
N GLY A 149 -4.70 -16.53 2.12
CA GLY A 149 -4.17 -15.44 1.29
C GLY A 149 -2.66 -15.46 1.17
N PHE A 150 -1.95 -16.23 1.98
CA PHE A 150 -0.51 -16.43 1.81
C PHE A 150 -0.26 -17.53 0.77
N GLN A 151 0.80 -17.36 0.00
CA GLN A 151 1.33 -18.37 -0.91
C GLN A 151 2.85 -18.44 -0.78
N ILE A 152 3.39 -19.63 -0.97
CA ILE A 152 4.81 -19.92 -0.90
C ILE A 152 5.25 -20.65 -2.16
N CYS A 153 6.49 -20.42 -2.58
CA CYS A 153 7.10 -21.19 -3.64
C CYS A 153 8.49 -21.70 -3.25
N CYS A 154 8.75 -22.96 -3.56
CA CYS A 154 9.99 -23.68 -3.24
C CYS A 154 10.58 -24.41 -4.46
N GLN A 155 10.17 -24.02 -5.68
CA GLN A 155 10.56 -24.67 -6.94
C GLN A 155 11.65 -23.88 -7.71
N GLY A 156 12.41 -23.03 -7.03
CA GLY A 156 13.48 -22.24 -7.65
C GLY A 156 12.95 -21.22 -8.66
N GLU A 157 13.64 -21.05 -9.78
CA GLU A 157 13.31 -20.05 -10.81
C GLU A 157 11.94 -20.24 -11.45
N ILE A 158 11.37 -21.44 -11.41
CA ILE A 158 10.01 -21.72 -11.91
C ILE A 158 8.99 -20.81 -11.21
N CYS A 159 9.23 -20.44 -9.96
CA CYS A 159 8.40 -19.53 -9.17
C CYS A 159 8.27 -18.13 -9.78
N ALA A 160 9.25 -17.69 -10.57
CA ALA A 160 9.27 -16.36 -11.18
C ALA A 160 8.47 -16.29 -12.48
N THR A 161 8.31 -17.42 -13.18
CA THR A 161 7.70 -17.48 -14.52
C THR A 161 6.36 -18.20 -14.55
N ASN A 162 6.04 -19.01 -13.53
CA ASN A 162 4.81 -19.78 -13.46
C ASN A 162 4.04 -19.53 -12.16
N ASP A 163 2.86 -18.91 -12.26
CA ASP A 163 2.00 -18.64 -11.11
C ASP A 163 1.40 -19.91 -10.48
N ASP A 164 1.28 -21.01 -11.22
CA ASP A 164 0.78 -22.30 -10.71
C ASP A 164 1.80 -23.01 -9.81
N ALA A 165 3.07 -22.59 -9.81
CA ALA A 165 4.10 -23.13 -8.91
C ALA A 165 3.91 -22.70 -7.45
N TRP A 166 3.03 -21.73 -7.18
CA TRP A 166 2.78 -21.15 -5.87
C TRP A 166 1.75 -21.96 -5.07
N LEU A 167 2.15 -22.45 -3.90
CA LEU A 167 1.29 -23.24 -3.03
C LEU A 167 0.62 -22.36 -1.97
N PRO A 168 -0.68 -22.55 -1.67
CA PRO A 168 -1.36 -21.79 -0.64
C PRO A 168 -0.85 -22.13 0.77
N LEU A 169 -0.80 -21.10 1.62
CA LEU A 169 -0.55 -21.17 3.05
C LEU A 169 -1.69 -20.49 3.81
N SER A 170 -2.07 -21.13 4.92
CA SER A 170 -3.02 -20.58 5.88
C SER A 170 -2.30 -20.21 7.17
N ILE A 171 -2.75 -19.13 7.81
CA ILE A 171 -2.35 -18.78 9.17
C ILE A 171 -2.79 -19.91 10.09
N SER A 172 -1.81 -20.49 10.78
CA SER A 172 -2.04 -21.57 11.74
C SER A 172 -2.28 -21.04 13.15
N ASP A 173 -1.59 -19.96 13.51
CA ASP A 173 -1.70 -19.33 14.81
C ASP A 173 -1.20 -17.88 14.73
N LYS A 174 -1.49 -17.09 15.76
CA LYS A 174 -0.95 -15.73 15.93
C LYS A 174 -0.54 -15.46 17.37
N SER A 175 0.52 -14.66 17.51
CA SER A 175 0.79 -13.82 18.65
C SER A 175 0.54 -12.36 18.26
N HIS A 176 0.43 -11.44 19.23
CA HIS A 176 0.15 -10.00 19.05
C HIS A 176 0.58 -9.43 17.69
N LEU A 177 1.89 -9.47 17.42
CA LEU A 177 2.48 -8.92 16.18
C LEU A 177 3.12 -9.97 15.29
N THR A 178 2.99 -11.26 15.61
CA THR A 178 3.64 -12.34 14.86
C THR A 178 2.62 -13.36 14.41
N ILE A 179 2.51 -13.57 13.10
CA ILE A 179 1.74 -14.69 12.56
C ILE A 179 2.60 -15.90 12.31
N ILE A 180 1.98 -17.07 12.46
CA ILE A 180 2.60 -18.36 12.25
C ILE A 180 1.91 -19.03 11.08
N LEU A 181 2.64 -19.22 9.98
CA LEU A 181 2.19 -19.99 8.83
C LEU A 181 2.75 -21.41 8.95
N ARG A 182 1.90 -22.43 8.74
CA ARG A 182 2.36 -23.82 8.71
C ARG A 182 2.53 -24.30 7.27
N ILE A 183 3.72 -24.79 6.95
CA ILE A 183 4.04 -25.44 5.68
C ILE A 183 3.51 -26.87 5.75
N ARG A 184 2.45 -27.19 4.99
CA ARG A 184 1.81 -28.53 5.01
C ARG A 184 2.03 -29.37 3.73
N ASN A 185 2.82 -28.87 2.79
CA ASN A 185 2.81 -29.35 1.41
C ASN A 185 4.21 -29.77 0.91
N ALA A 186 4.35 -29.91 -0.41
CA ALA A 186 5.58 -30.27 -1.15
C ALA A 186 6.81 -29.36 -0.90
N CYS A 187 6.66 -28.30 -0.10
CA CYS A 187 7.75 -27.41 0.33
C CYS A 187 8.36 -27.74 1.69
N THR A 188 7.85 -28.74 2.41
CA THR A 188 8.40 -29.15 3.72
C THR A 188 9.86 -29.59 3.57
N GLY A 189 10.76 -29.02 4.36
CA GLY A 189 12.22 -29.28 4.29
C GLY A 189 12.97 -28.62 3.13
N LYS A 190 12.27 -28.05 2.14
CA LYS A 190 12.90 -27.40 0.97
C LYS A 190 13.31 -25.96 1.26
N SER A 191 14.20 -25.42 0.42
CA SER A 191 14.51 -23.99 0.45
C SER A 191 13.33 -23.19 -0.09
N ILE A 192 13.01 -22.07 0.56
CA ILE A 192 11.93 -21.18 0.16
C ILE A 192 12.51 -20.18 -0.83
N TYR A 193 11.97 -20.15 -2.05
CA TYR A 193 12.39 -19.21 -3.09
C TYR A 193 11.66 -17.87 -2.95
N GLY A 194 10.38 -17.90 -2.59
CA GLY A 194 9.58 -16.70 -2.44
C GLY A 194 8.31 -16.92 -1.65
N MET A 195 7.75 -15.81 -1.16
CA MET A 195 6.47 -15.75 -0.47
C MET A 195 5.69 -14.55 -1.00
N LYS A 196 4.39 -14.73 -1.27
CA LYS A 196 3.48 -13.65 -1.64
C LYS A 196 2.23 -13.70 -0.78
N HIS A 197 1.67 -12.52 -0.51
CA HIS A 197 0.41 -12.41 0.21
C HIS A 197 -0.60 -11.70 -0.68
N TYR A 198 -1.75 -12.32 -0.78
CA TYR A 198 -2.86 -11.91 -1.60
C TYR A 198 -4.07 -11.69 -0.70
N SER A 199 -4.42 -10.43 -0.46
CA SER A 199 -5.68 -10.09 0.17
C SER A 199 -6.61 -9.46 -0.87
N PRO A 200 -7.83 -9.99 -1.07
CA PRO A 200 -8.81 -9.37 -1.95
C PRO A 200 -9.24 -7.96 -1.49
N ALA A 201 -8.75 -7.50 -0.33
CA ALA A 201 -8.98 -6.15 0.21
C ALA A 201 -7.68 -5.43 0.63
N SER A 202 -6.50 -5.83 0.16
CA SER A 202 -5.26 -5.12 0.48
C SER A 202 -5.14 -3.82 -0.33
N ALA A 203 -5.50 -2.72 0.34
CA ALA A 203 -5.04 -1.40 -0.02
C ALA A 203 -3.75 -1.11 0.79
N PHE A 204 -2.66 -0.81 0.08
CA PHE A 204 -1.41 -0.36 0.69
C PHE A 204 -1.46 1.16 0.82
N PHE A 205 -1.16 1.67 2.00
CA PHE A 205 -1.22 3.10 2.31
C PHE A 205 0.21 3.57 2.45
N LYS A 206 0.59 4.51 1.61
CA LYS A 206 1.88 5.19 1.70
C LYS A 206 1.59 6.67 1.78
N VAL A 207 2.20 7.31 2.76
CA VAL A 207 2.19 8.77 2.88
C VAL A 207 3.59 9.21 2.49
N ASP A 208 3.68 10.10 1.52
CA ASP A 208 4.93 10.79 1.23
C ASP A 208 5.07 11.93 2.22
N ILE A 209 6.00 11.75 3.16
CA ILE A 209 6.44 12.77 4.10
C ILE A 209 7.83 13.15 3.60
N SER A 210 7.88 14.13 2.71
CA SER A 210 9.14 14.77 2.34
C SER A 210 9.71 15.42 3.59
N THR A 211 10.69 14.77 4.21
CA THR A 211 11.58 15.35 5.23
C THR A 211 12.71 16.10 4.57
#